data_AF-A0A8J5T5E9-F1
#
_entry.id   AF-A0A8J5T5E9-F1
#
_cell.length_a   1.000
_cell.length_b   1.000
_cell.length_c   1.000
_cell.angle_alpha   90.00
_cell.angle_beta   90.00
_cell.angle_gamma   90.00
#
_symmetry.space_group_name_H-M   'P 1'
#
loop_
_entity.id
_entity.type
_entity.pdbx_description
1 polymer ?
#
loop_
_entity_poly.entity_id
_entity_poly.type
_entity_poly.pdbx_seq_one_letter_code
_entity_poly.pdbx_strand_id
1 'polypeptide(L)'
;MSVTEGVALAVADAVWSEIRSAGHASDEHLSILETLFGKNMLRACKILDEGGVRRVTGAPSGRSVFLVVGESKRKEEYICFPEHLCTCYSFFYDIVGRGQQLCCKHQLAARLAEAVSKHQEIEIAILSARQPATHLAFMESCYDNSSSFTMPLQYSGVWINPHMLKKGSGWREANHELLKDV
;
A
#
# COMPACT_ATOMS: atom_id res chain seq x y z
N MET A 1 -6.90 19.26 -3.48
CA MET A 1 -6.60 18.79 -4.84
C MET A 1 -6.54 19.98 -5.75
N SER A 2 -5.43 20.16 -6.47
CA SER A 2 -5.30 21.23 -7.47
C SER A 2 -6.08 20.87 -8.74
N VAL A 3 -6.50 21.87 -9.53
CA VAL A 3 -7.18 21.64 -10.83
C VAL A 3 -6.33 20.77 -11.75
N THR A 4 -5.02 20.95 -11.70
CA THR A 4 -4.03 20.18 -12.46
C THR A 4 -3.99 18.69 -12.07
N GLU A 5 -4.14 18.36 -10.77
CA GLU A 5 -4.24 16.97 -10.32
C GLU A 5 -5.51 16.29 -10.82
N GLY A 6 -6.64 17.02 -10.81
CA GLY A 6 -7.92 16.51 -11.29
C GLY A 6 -7.87 16.16 -12.78
N VAL A 7 -7.25 17.02 -13.60
CA VAL A 7 -7.04 16.74 -15.03
C VAL A 7 -6.12 15.55 -15.24
N ALA A 8 -5.00 15.47 -14.49
CA ALA A 8 -4.07 14.34 -14.58
C ALA A 8 -4.74 12.99 -14.26
N LEU A 9 -5.59 12.95 -13.22
CA LEU A 9 -6.35 11.75 -12.87
C LEU A 9 -7.36 11.37 -13.96
N ALA A 10 -8.09 12.33 -14.51
CA ALA A 10 -9.06 12.07 -15.59
C ALA A 10 -8.38 11.52 -16.85
N VAL A 11 -7.22 12.06 -17.23
CA VAL A 11 -6.42 11.54 -18.35
C VAL A 11 -5.93 10.12 -18.03
N ALA A 12 -5.42 9.88 -16.83
CA ALA A 12 -4.97 8.54 -16.43
C ALA A 12 -6.12 7.52 -16.49
N ASP A 13 -7.32 7.87 -16.01
CA ASP A 13 -8.47 6.98 -16.01
C ASP A 13 -8.94 6.61 -17.42
N ALA A 14 -8.87 7.56 -18.37
CA ALA A 14 -9.13 7.29 -19.78
C ALA A 14 -8.12 6.27 -20.35
N VAL A 15 -6.83 6.49 -20.12
CA VAL A 15 -5.77 5.57 -20.57
C VAL A 15 -5.91 4.19 -19.92
N TRP A 16 -6.23 4.11 -18.63
CA TRP A 16 -6.48 2.84 -17.96
C TRP A 16 -7.68 2.10 -18.57
N SER A 17 -8.71 2.82 -18.98
CA SER A 17 -9.87 2.25 -19.67
C SER A 17 -9.50 1.68 -21.03
N GLU A 18 -8.68 2.40 -21.80
CA GLU A 18 -8.18 1.94 -23.09
C GLU A 18 -7.32 0.67 -22.94
N ILE A 19 -6.37 0.65 -22.00
CA ILE A 19 -5.55 -0.54 -21.71
C ILE A 19 -6.43 -1.74 -21.34
N ARG A 20 -7.42 -1.55 -20.46
CA ARG A 20 -8.37 -2.62 -20.08
C ARG A 20 -9.15 -3.15 -21.27
N SER A 21 -9.59 -2.26 -22.16
CA SER A 21 -10.36 -2.65 -23.35
C SER A 21 -9.49 -3.41 -24.37
N ALA A 22 -8.22 -3.03 -24.50
CA ALA A 22 -7.28 -3.66 -25.41
C ALA A 22 -6.66 -4.95 -24.85
N GLY A 23 -6.60 -5.10 -23.52
CA GLY A 23 -5.92 -6.19 -22.83
C GLY A 23 -4.38 -6.10 -22.86
N HIS A 24 -3.82 -5.02 -23.41
CA HIS A 24 -2.38 -4.75 -23.47
C HIS A 24 -2.09 -3.25 -23.31
N ALA A 25 -0.90 -2.91 -22.86
CA ALA A 25 -0.40 -1.53 -22.84
C ALA A 25 0.51 -1.28 -24.05
N SER A 26 0.21 -0.25 -24.85
CA SER A 26 1.08 0.22 -25.92
C SER A 26 2.15 1.18 -25.37
N ASP A 27 3.20 1.42 -26.14
CA ASP A 27 4.25 2.38 -25.77
C ASP A 27 3.69 3.80 -25.58
N GLU A 28 2.66 4.17 -26.36
CA GLU A 28 1.96 5.45 -26.20
C GLU A 28 1.22 5.53 -24.87
N HIS A 29 0.49 4.47 -24.48
CA HIS A 29 -0.16 4.41 -23.17
C HIS A 29 0.86 4.57 -22.04
N LEU A 30 1.98 3.84 -22.13
CA LEU A 30 3.04 3.87 -21.12
C LEU A 30 3.72 5.24 -21.04
N SER A 31 3.96 5.90 -22.18
CA SER A 31 4.56 7.23 -22.24
C SER A 31 3.67 8.30 -21.60
N ILE A 32 2.35 8.24 -21.83
CA ILE A 32 1.39 9.15 -21.18
C ILE A 32 1.41 8.93 -19.67
N LEU A 33 1.33 7.67 -19.22
CA LEU A 33 1.35 7.34 -17.79
C LEU A 33 2.67 7.73 -17.12
N GLU A 34 3.81 7.56 -17.80
CA GLU A 34 5.10 8.02 -17.31
C GLU A 34 5.15 9.54 -17.18
N THR A 35 4.53 10.28 -18.11
CA THR A 35 4.44 11.75 -18.01
C THR A 35 3.63 12.18 -16.78
N LEU A 36 2.57 11.44 -16.45
CA LEU A 36 1.68 11.76 -15.32
C LEU A 36 2.26 11.35 -13.95
N PHE A 37 2.87 10.17 -13.86
CA PHE A 37 3.31 9.57 -12.59
C PHE A 37 4.84 9.51 -12.41
N GLY A 38 5.60 9.90 -13.45
CA GLY A 38 7.05 9.97 -13.46
C GLY A 38 7.72 8.65 -13.10
N LYS A 39 8.74 8.74 -12.23
CA LYS A 39 9.57 7.60 -11.81
C LYS A 39 8.78 6.46 -11.15
N ASN A 40 7.61 6.74 -10.60
CA ASN A 40 6.77 5.70 -10.01
C ASN A 40 6.20 4.77 -11.08
N MET A 41 5.92 5.29 -12.29
CA MET A 41 5.45 4.46 -13.40
C MET A 41 6.54 3.52 -13.91
N LEU A 42 7.76 4.03 -14.13
CA LEU A 42 8.89 3.21 -14.56
C LEU A 42 9.17 2.05 -13.58
N ARG A 43 9.12 2.33 -12.27
CA ARG A 43 9.29 1.30 -11.25
C ARG A 43 8.11 0.32 -11.21
N ALA A 44 6.90 0.79 -11.48
CA ALA A 44 5.73 -0.07 -11.57
C ALA A 44 5.82 -1.06 -12.73
N CYS A 45 6.26 -0.61 -13.91
CA CYS A 45 6.52 -1.50 -15.05
C CYS A 45 7.55 -2.57 -14.69
N LYS A 46 8.65 -2.18 -14.05
CA LYS A 46 9.67 -3.13 -13.59
C LYS A 46 9.11 -4.21 -12.65
N ILE A 47 8.28 -3.81 -11.68
CA ILE A 47 7.64 -4.77 -10.75
C ILE A 47 6.76 -5.75 -11.53
N LEU A 48 6.03 -5.27 -12.53
CA LEU A 48 5.18 -6.11 -13.36
C LEU A 48 5.99 -7.09 -14.22
N ASP A 49 7.05 -6.60 -14.86
CA ASP A 49 7.93 -7.39 -15.72
C ASP A 49 8.64 -8.51 -14.93
N GLU A 50 8.99 -8.24 -13.67
CA GLU A 50 9.57 -9.22 -12.75
C GLU A 50 8.53 -10.19 -12.14
N GLY A 51 7.25 -10.07 -12.49
CA GLY A 51 6.18 -10.92 -11.96
C GLY A 51 5.84 -10.65 -10.49
N GLY A 52 6.14 -9.46 -9.99
CA GLY A 52 5.99 -9.07 -8.59
C GLY A 52 4.56 -8.74 -8.14
N VAL A 53 3.53 -9.14 -8.88
CA VAL A 53 2.12 -8.83 -8.58
C VAL A 53 1.29 -10.10 -8.48
N ARG A 54 0.63 -10.27 -7.34
CA ARG A 54 -0.28 -11.40 -7.06
C ARG A 54 -1.65 -10.88 -6.66
N ARG A 55 -2.73 -11.41 -7.23
CA ARG A 55 -4.10 -11.18 -6.78
C ARG A 55 -4.52 -12.34 -5.89
N VAL A 56 -4.91 -12.02 -4.67
CA VAL A 56 -5.42 -12.99 -3.69
C VAL A 56 -6.92 -12.79 -3.56
N THR A 57 -7.70 -13.82 -3.86
CA THR A 57 -9.18 -13.80 -3.80
C THR A 57 -9.68 -14.77 -2.74
N GLY A 58 -10.48 -14.27 -1.79
CA GLY A 58 -11.03 -15.09 -0.71
C GLY A 58 -12.40 -15.68 -1.06
N ALA A 59 -12.54 -17.01 -1.02
CA ALA A 59 -13.81 -17.71 -1.20
C ALA A 59 -14.47 -18.05 0.16
N PRO A 60 -15.81 -17.93 0.29
CA PRO A 60 -16.80 -17.61 -0.75
C PRO A 60 -17.01 -16.09 -0.94
N SER A 61 -16.25 -15.24 -0.25
CA SER A 61 -16.52 -13.80 -0.21
C SER A 61 -16.35 -13.08 -1.56
N GLY A 62 -15.57 -13.66 -2.47
CA GLY A 62 -15.18 -13.02 -3.75
C GLY A 62 -14.30 -11.79 -3.58
N ARG A 63 -13.94 -11.40 -2.35
CA ARG A 63 -13.12 -10.21 -2.10
C ARG A 63 -11.69 -10.50 -2.52
N SER A 64 -11.12 -9.61 -3.33
CA SER A 64 -9.73 -9.72 -3.78
C SER A 64 -8.86 -8.57 -3.27
N VAL A 65 -7.59 -8.86 -3.06
CA VAL A 65 -6.55 -7.88 -2.75
C VAL A 65 -5.29 -8.19 -3.53
N PHE A 66 -4.48 -7.17 -3.82
CA PHE A 66 -3.19 -7.38 -4.46
C PHE A 66 -2.07 -7.44 -3.43
N LEU A 67 -1.16 -8.38 -3.62
CA LEU A 67 0.14 -8.43 -2.98
C LEU A 67 1.18 -8.02 -4.00
N VAL A 68 1.90 -6.94 -3.71
CA VAL A 68 2.91 -6.36 -4.60
C VAL A 68 4.27 -6.42 -3.93
N VAL A 69 5.23 -7.04 -4.60
CA VAL A 69 6.60 -7.20 -4.09
C VAL A 69 7.31 -5.84 -4.10
N GLY A 70 7.98 -5.55 -2.99
CA GLY A 70 8.88 -4.41 -2.86
C GLY A 70 10.24 -4.65 -3.47
N GLU A 71 10.92 -3.56 -3.84
CA GLU A 71 12.31 -3.57 -4.33
C GLU A 71 13.35 -3.86 -3.22
N SER A 72 12.92 -4.11 -1.98
CA SER A 72 13.85 -4.38 -0.88
C SER A 72 14.50 -5.76 -1.04
N LYS A 73 15.73 -5.92 -0.53
CA LYS A 73 16.45 -7.21 -0.58
C LYS A 73 15.69 -8.35 0.09
N ARG A 74 14.72 -8.02 0.95
CA ARG A 74 13.89 -8.97 1.70
C ARG A 74 12.66 -9.44 0.93
N LYS A 75 12.40 -8.90 -0.27
CA LYS A 75 11.20 -9.16 -1.08
C LYS A 75 9.91 -9.07 -0.26
N GLU A 76 9.82 -8.02 0.56
CA GLU A 76 8.63 -7.75 1.36
C GLU A 76 7.44 -7.47 0.44
N GLU A 77 6.28 -8.01 0.78
CA GLU A 77 5.06 -7.83 0.00
C GLU A 77 4.14 -6.82 0.67
N TYR A 78 3.58 -5.93 -0.14
CA TYR A 78 2.66 -4.90 0.30
C TYR A 78 1.24 -5.25 -0.12
N ILE A 79 0.32 -5.09 0.81
CA ILE A 79 -1.11 -5.17 0.54
C ILE A 79 -1.51 -3.91 -0.22
N CYS A 80 -2.16 -4.09 -1.37
CA CYS A 80 -2.53 -3.01 -2.25
C CYS A 80 -3.98 -3.16 -2.74
N PHE A 81 -4.72 -2.07 -2.57
CA PHE A 81 -5.97 -1.77 -3.26
C PHE A 81 -5.65 -0.72 -4.32
N PRO A 82 -5.64 -1.08 -5.62
CA PRO A 82 -5.06 -0.25 -6.68
C PRO A 82 -5.58 1.20 -6.69
N GLU A 83 -6.86 1.39 -6.34
CA GLU A 83 -7.52 2.70 -6.34
C GLU A 83 -7.47 3.44 -5.01
N HIS A 84 -7.21 2.77 -3.89
CA HIS A 84 -7.54 3.33 -2.57
C HIS A 84 -6.37 3.33 -1.59
N LEU A 85 -5.56 2.27 -1.56
CA LEU A 85 -4.61 2.07 -0.46
C LEU A 85 -3.41 1.22 -0.88
N CYS A 86 -2.25 1.55 -0.32
CA CYS A 86 -1.12 0.63 -0.29
C CYS A 86 -0.47 0.68 1.10
N THR A 87 -0.03 -0.46 1.62
CA THR A 87 0.66 -0.53 2.92
C THR A 87 2.13 -0.11 2.87
N CYS A 88 2.62 0.42 1.74
CA CYS A 88 4.00 0.86 1.62
C CYS A 88 4.25 2.21 2.28
N TYR A 89 5.50 2.42 2.72
CA TYR A 89 5.92 3.66 3.37
C TYR A 89 5.66 4.92 2.50
N SER A 90 5.99 4.85 1.20
CA SER A 90 5.80 5.98 0.27
C SER A 90 4.33 6.39 0.11
N PHE A 91 3.38 5.45 0.24
CA PHE A 91 1.96 5.81 0.18
C PHE A 91 1.57 6.73 1.34
N PHE A 92 1.89 6.34 2.56
CA PHE A 92 1.57 7.14 3.74
C PHE A 92 2.32 8.47 3.76
N TYR A 93 3.58 8.49 3.35
CA TYR A 93 4.40 9.69 3.44
C TYR A 93 4.18 10.66 2.26
N ASP A 94 4.33 10.19 1.03
CA ASP A 94 4.35 11.07 -0.15
C ASP A 94 2.95 11.43 -0.65
N ILE A 95 1.97 10.54 -0.46
CA ILE A 95 0.60 10.71 -0.98
C ILE A 95 -0.30 11.24 0.13
N VAL A 96 -0.45 10.49 1.23
CA VAL A 96 -1.35 10.90 2.32
C VAL A 96 -0.79 12.08 3.11
N GLY A 97 0.48 12.00 3.51
CA GLY A 97 1.11 13.01 4.37
C GLY A 97 1.42 14.32 3.64
N ARG A 98 2.03 14.23 2.45
CA ARG A 98 2.51 15.41 1.71
C ARG A 98 1.67 15.79 0.49
N GLY A 99 0.82 14.90 -0.03
CA GLY A 99 0.05 15.15 -1.26
C GLY A 99 0.92 15.46 -2.48
N GLN A 100 2.18 15.03 -2.50
CA GLN A 100 3.14 15.35 -3.56
C GLN A 100 3.10 14.37 -4.73
N GLN A 101 2.48 13.22 -4.53
CA GLN A 101 2.37 12.15 -5.52
C GLN A 101 0.91 11.68 -5.58
N LEU A 102 0.44 11.34 -6.77
CA LEU A 102 -0.92 10.84 -6.96
C LEU A 102 -1.06 9.36 -6.58
N CYS A 103 -0.05 8.56 -6.89
CA CYS A 103 -0.04 7.11 -6.70
C CYS A 103 1.36 6.64 -6.36
N CYS A 104 1.46 5.58 -5.55
CA CYS A 104 2.74 4.93 -5.33
C CYS A 104 3.00 3.91 -6.45
N LYS A 105 4.27 3.53 -6.65
CA LYS A 105 4.64 2.53 -7.65
C LYS A 105 3.87 1.21 -7.51
N HIS A 106 3.51 0.79 -6.30
CA HIS A 106 2.78 -0.47 -6.10
C HIS A 106 1.31 -0.38 -6.54
N GLN A 107 0.65 0.78 -6.33
CA GLN A 107 -0.70 1.01 -6.85
C GLN A 107 -0.69 0.98 -8.37
N LEU A 108 0.28 1.66 -8.99
CA LEU A 108 0.43 1.67 -10.44
C LEU A 108 0.72 0.26 -10.99
N ALA A 109 1.59 -0.51 -10.31
CA ALA A 109 1.89 -1.88 -10.71
C ALA A 109 0.64 -2.76 -10.64
N ALA A 110 -0.13 -2.67 -9.55
CA ALA A 110 -1.37 -3.42 -9.39
C ALA A 110 -2.44 -3.03 -10.42
N ARG A 111 -2.63 -1.73 -10.69
CA ARG A 111 -3.55 -1.24 -11.73
C ARG A 111 -3.16 -1.73 -13.11
N LEU A 112 -1.87 -1.64 -13.46
CA LEU A 112 -1.38 -2.09 -14.76
C LEU A 112 -1.55 -3.61 -14.89
N ALA A 113 -1.14 -4.37 -13.87
CA ALA A 113 -1.29 -5.82 -13.83
C ALA A 113 -2.73 -6.28 -14.01
N GLU A 114 -3.67 -5.60 -13.33
CA GLU A 114 -5.10 -5.81 -13.49
C GLU A 114 -5.56 -5.51 -14.92
N ALA A 115 -5.15 -4.37 -15.47
CA ALA A 115 -5.60 -3.94 -16.79
C ALA A 115 -5.11 -4.85 -17.93
N VAL A 116 -3.89 -5.40 -17.81
CA VAL A 116 -3.33 -6.32 -18.80
C VAL A 116 -3.47 -7.80 -18.41
N SER A 117 -4.16 -8.10 -17.31
CA SER A 117 -4.28 -9.46 -16.74
C SER A 117 -2.94 -10.20 -16.52
N LYS A 118 -1.84 -9.46 -16.28
CA LYS A 118 -0.50 -10.02 -16.02
C LYS A 118 -0.22 -10.07 -14.51
N HIS A 119 -0.83 -11.02 -13.84
CA HIS A 119 -0.68 -11.22 -12.40
C HIS A 119 -0.90 -12.67 -12.03
N GLN A 120 -0.30 -13.11 -10.92
CA GLN A 120 -0.56 -14.44 -10.38
C GLN A 120 -1.88 -14.43 -9.60
N GLU A 121 -2.80 -15.34 -9.94
CA GLU A 121 -4.06 -15.48 -9.22
C GLU A 121 -3.94 -16.56 -8.14
N ILE A 122 -4.40 -16.23 -6.93
CA ILE A 122 -4.35 -17.11 -5.76
C ILE A 122 -5.73 -17.08 -5.11
N GLU A 123 -6.42 -18.20 -5.11
CA GLU A 123 -7.68 -18.35 -4.40
C GLU A 123 -7.44 -18.96 -3.01
N ILE A 124 -8.03 -18.36 -1.98
CA ILE A 124 -7.97 -18.87 -0.61
C ILE A 124 -9.40 -19.18 -0.17
N ALA A 125 -9.70 -20.46 -0.01
CA ALA A 125 -10.95 -20.89 0.61
C ALA A 125 -10.85 -20.72 2.12
N ILE A 126 -11.81 -20.00 2.71
CA ILE A 126 -12.03 -20.06 4.15
C ILE A 126 -12.57 -21.46 4.42
N LEU A 127 -11.68 -22.39 4.78
CA LEU A 127 -12.08 -23.69 5.28
C LEU A 127 -13.00 -23.42 6.48
N SER A 128 -14.28 -23.76 6.36
CA SER A 128 -15.22 -23.87 7.47
C SER A 128 -14.87 -25.05 8.41
N ALA A 129 -13.58 -25.37 8.54
CA ALA A 129 -13.06 -26.27 9.54
C ALA A 129 -13.19 -25.60 10.90
N ARG A 130 -14.40 -25.71 11.46
CA ARG A 130 -14.66 -25.68 12.87
C ARG A 130 -13.90 -26.86 13.49
N GLN A 131 -12.60 -26.72 13.69
CA GLN A 131 -11.89 -27.51 14.68
C GLN A 131 -12.14 -26.85 16.05
N PRO A 132 -12.86 -27.51 16.96
CA PRO A 132 -12.94 -27.03 18.33
C PRO A 132 -11.57 -27.25 19.01
N ALA A 133 -11.14 -26.27 19.82
CA ALA A 133 -9.88 -26.20 20.58
C ALA A 133 -8.63 -26.07 19.69
N THR A 134 -8.17 -24.87 19.38
CA THR A 134 -7.24 -24.10 20.23
C THR A 134 -7.41 -22.59 20.00
N HIS A 135 -8.46 -22.00 20.56
CA HIS A 135 -8.89 -20.61 20.32
C HIS A 135 -8.00 -19.52 20.98
N LEU A 136 -6.70 -19.75 21.14
CA LEU A 136 -5.77 -18.74 21.69
C LEU A 136 -4.46 -18.58 20.89
N ALA A 137 -4.04 -19.56 20.07
CA ALA A 137 -2.69 -19.50 19.50
C ALA A 137 -2.55 -18.71 18.18
N PHE A 138 -3.62 -18.51 17.39
CA PHE A 138 -3.47 -17.85 16.08
C PHE A 138 -3.60 -16.32 16.14
N MET A 139 -4.42 -15.78 17.05
CA MET A 139 -4.49 -14.33 17.28
C MET A 139 -3.23 -13.81 17.97
N GLU A 140 -2.54 -14.63 18.77
CA GLU A 140 -1.24 -14.27 19.33
C GLU A 140 -0.15 -14.24 18.25
N SER A 141 -0.15 -15.12 17.23
CA SER A 141 0.85 -15.07 16.16
C SER A 141 0.80 -13.81 15.27
N CYS A 142 -0.39 -13.21 15.07
CA CYS A 142 -0.52 -11.94 14.35
C CYS A 142 -0.28 -10.72 15.25
N TYR A 143 -0.32 -10.89 16.58
CA TYR A 143 -0.05 -9.83 17.56
C TYR A 143 1.40 -9.87 18.08
N ASP A 144 2.06 -11.02 18.12
CA ASP A 144 3.42 -11.21 18.65
C ASP A 144 4.54 -10.95 17.65
N ASN A 145 4.22 -10.74 16.37
CA ASN A 145 5.17 -10.14 15.43
C ASN A 145 4.97 -8.62 15.27
N SER A 146 4.24 -7.99 16.19
CA SER A 146 4.16 -6.53 16.32
C SER A 146 5.36 -5.96 17.08
N SER A 147 6.58 -6.31 16.68
CA SER A 147 7.76 -5.54 17.08
C SER A 147 7.91 -4.22 16.29
N SER A 148 6.87 -3.76 15.57
CA SER A 148 6.90 -2.45 14.89
C SER A 148 5.56 -1.86 14.39
N PHE A 149 4.38 -2.32 14.85
CA PHE A 149 3.12 -1.74 14.38
C PHE A 149 2.17 -1.33 15.52
N THR A 150 2.53 -0.24 16.21
CA THR A 150 1.53 0.59 16.89
C THR A 150 0.89 1.49 15.84
N MET A 151 -0.35 1.18 15.44
CA MET A 151 -1.18 2.17 14.74
C MET A 151 -1.40 3.35 15.69
N PRO A 152 -1.08 4.59 15.31
CA PRO A 152 -1.50 5.73 16.09
C PRO A 152 -3.03 5.86 15.97
N LEU A 153 -3.74 5.55 17.06
CA LEU A 153 -5.04 6.14 17.30
C LEU A 153 -4.84 7.64 17.42
N GLN A 154 -5.49 8.38 16.54
CA GLN A 154 -5.44 9.83 16.50
C GLN A 154 -6.15 10.38 17.74
N TYR A 155 -5.41 10.89 18.71
CA TYR A 155 -5.94 11.77 19.76
C TYR A 155 -5.12 13.06 19.77
N SER A 156 -5.80 14.19 19.55
CA SER A 156 -5.29 15.56 19.75
C SER A 156 -3.98 15.98 19.04
N GLY A 157 -3.73 15.53 17.81
CA GLY A 157 -2.93 16.32 16.85
C GLY A 157 -1.41 16.43 17.07
N VAL A 158 -0.75 15.51 17.78
CA VAL A 158 0.72 15.47 17.90
C VAL A 158 1.29 14.20 17.29
N TRP A 159 2.25 14.35 16.36
CA TRP A 159 2.95 13.24 15.72
C TRP A 159 4.15 12.78 16.55
N ILE A 160 4.10 11.58 17.11
CA ILE A 160 5.24 10.97 17.80
C ILE A 160 6.00 10.08 16.82
N ASN A 161 7.27 10.40 16.57
CA ASN A 161 8.18 9.59 15.76
C ASN A 161 8.71 8.39 16.57
N PRO A 162 8.42 7.13 16.18
CA PRO A 162 8.84 5.95 16.95
C PRO A 162 10.36 5.75 17.00
N HIS A 163 11.12 6.36 16.08
CA HIS A 163 12.57 6.22 16.04
C HIS A 163 13.30 6.97 17.17
N MET A 164 12.58 7.82 17.92
CA MET A 164 13.10 8.53 19.10
C MET A 164 12.94 7.74 20.42
N LEU A 165 12.20 6.62 20.43
CA LEU A 165 11.95 5.82 21.65
C LEU A 165 13.07 4.80 21.95
N LYS A 166 14.04 4.61 21.05
CA LYS A 166 15.13 3.63 21.22
C LYS A 166 16.34 4.12 22.02
N LYS A 167 16.36 5.38 22.47
CA LYS A 167 17.38 5.86 23.43
C LYS A 167 16.76 5.97 24.82
N GLY A 168 16.62 4.81 25.46
CA GLY A 168 16.17 4.70 26.84
C GLY A 168 17.19 5.28 27.81
N SER A 169 17.09 6.57 28.10
CA SER A 169 17.51 7.23 29.35
C SER A 169 17.27 8.74 29.17
N GLY A 170 16.15 9.28 29.67
CA GLY A 170 15.91 10.73 29.64
C GLY A 170 14.46 11.20 29.63
N TRP A 171 13.46 10.31 29.68
CA TRP A 171 12.05 10.73 29.61
C TRP A 171 11.46 11.23 30.94
N ARG A 172 12.07 10.95 32.11
CA ARG A 172 11.48 11.31 33.42
C ARG A 172 11.78 12.72 33.91
N GLU A 173 12.70 13.47 33.31
CA GLU A 173 13.09 14.80 33.80
C GLU A 173 12.59 15.96 32.91
N ALA A 174 12.11 15.69 31.70
CA ALA A 174 11.77 16.75 30.74
C ALA A 174 10.29 17.21 30.75
N ASN A 175 9.40 16.59 31.55
CA ASN A 175 7.96 16.86 31.49
C ASN A 175 7.31 17.17 32.85
N HIS A 176 8.05 17.76 33.80
CA HIS A 176 7.46 18.33 35.01
C HIS A 176 7.15 19.84 34.91
N GLU A 177 7.51 20.48 33.79
CA GLU A 177 7.37 21.94 33.62
C GLU A 177 6.28 22.38 32.62
N LEU A 178 5.66 21.44 31.88
CA LEU A 178 4.66 21.73 30.84
C LEU A 178 3.21 21.38 31.21
N LEU A 179 2.94 21.01 32.48
CA LEU A 179 1.61 20.64 32.97
C LEU A 179 1.05 21.59 34.05
N LYS A 180 1.54 22.84 34.13
CA LYS A 180 1.00 23.82 35.10
C LYS A 180 -0.03 24.81 34.54
N ASP A 181 -0.24 24.84 33.22
CA ASP A 181 -1.10 25.86 32.58
C ASP A 181 -2.26 25.27 31.75
N VAL A 182 -2.84 24.13 32.17
CA VAL A 182 -4.13 23.62 31.63
C VAL A 182 -5.08 23.29 32.76
#